data_AF-A0A403QH35-F1
#
_entry.id   AF-A0A403QH35-F1
#
_cell.length_a   1.000
_cell.length_b   1.000
_cell.length_c   1.000
_cell.angle_alpha   90.00
_cell.angle_beta   90.00
_cell.angle_gamma   90.00
#
_symmetry.space_group_name_H-M   'P 1'
#
loop_
_entity.id
_entity.type
_entity.pdbx_description
1 polymer ?
#
loop_
_entity_poly.entity_id
_entity_poly.type
_entity_poly.pdbx_seq_one_letter_code
_entity_poly.pdbx_strand_id
1 'polypeptide(L)' 'MKFDIILHLRKKAEKDINRAMRAAESGNDLEAAKLFIQAGGTLVTLGRGLEIEINEENNQFFTH' A
#
# COMPACT_ATOMS: atom_id res chain seq x y z
N MET A 1 8.56 0.64 -11.21
CA MET A 1 8.83 0.31 -9.79
C MET A 1 9.32 -1.12 -9.75
N LYS A 2 10.36 -1.41 -8.98
CA LYS A 2 10.92 -2.76 -8.95
C LYS A 2 10.06 -3.70 -8.09
N PHE A 3 10.05 -4.99 -8.42
CA PHE A 3 9.23 -6.01 -7.73
C PHE A 3 9.52 -6.12 -6.23
N ASP A 4 10.77 -5.94 -5.81
CA ASP A 4 11.18 -5.88 -4.41
C ASP A 4 10.50 -4.74 -3.64
N ILE A 5 10.36 -3.57 -4.26
CA ILE A 5 9.63 -2.42 -3.69
C ILE A 5 8.14 -2.75 -3.55
N ILE A 6 7.53 -3.32 -4.59
CA ILE A 6 6.13 -3.77 -4.56
C ILE A 6 5.91 -4.76 -3.40
N LEU A 7 6.77 -5.77 -3.31
CA LEU A 7 6.70 -6.80 -2.28
C LEU A 7 6.89 -6.21 -0.87
N HIS A 8 7.82 -5.27 -0.71
CA HIS A 8 8.06 -4.58 0.54
C HIS A 8 6.82 -3.79 0.99
N LEU A 9 6.26 -2.95 0.11
CA LEU A 9 5.08 -2.13 0.42
C LEU A 9 3.85 -3.00 0.74
N ARG A 10 3.63 -4.07 -0.03
CA ARG A 10 2.54 -5.04 0.22
C ARG A 10 2.66 -5.66 1.60
N LYS A 11 3.84 -6.20 1.95
CA LYS A 11 4.08 -6.84 3.26
C LYS A 11 3.95 -5.84 4.42
N LYS A 12 4.38 -4.60 4.22
CA LYS A 12 4.24 -3.54 5.21
C LYS A 12 2.77 -3.22 5.48
N ALA A 13 1.99 -2.98 4.43
CA ALA A 13 0.56 -2.71 4.55
C ALA A 13 -0.19 -3.86 5.24
N GLU A 14 0.10 -5.11 4.86
CA GLU A 14 -0.45 -6.32 5.49
C GLU A 14 -0.14 -6.38 7.00
N LYS A 15 1.11 -6.10 7.38
CA LYS A 15 1.54 -6.08 8.78
C LYS A 15 0.78 -5.04 9.60
N ASP A 16 0.60 -3.84 9.05
CA ASP A 16 -0.08 -2.74 9.74
C ASP A 16 -1.58 -3.02 9.88
N ILE A 17 -2.23 -3.59 8.85
CA ILE A 17 -3.63 -4.05 8.91
C ILE A 17 -3.81 -5.12 10.00
N ASN A 18 -2.94 -6.13 10.02
CA ASN A 18 -3.03 -7.20 11.02
C ASN A 18 -2.87 -6.67 12.45
N ARG A 19 -2.03 -5.64 12.65
CA ARG A 19 -1.89 -4.97 13.95
C ARG A 19 -3.14 -4.14 14.28
N ALA A 20 -3.69 -3.43 13.30
CA ALA A 20 -4.90 -2.63 13.47
C ALA A 20 -6.08 -3.50 13.93
N MET A 21 -6.25 -4.66 13.30
CA MET A 21 -7.29 -5.64 13.67
C MET A 21 -7.14 -6.09 15.12
N ARG A 22 -5.93 -6.48 15.56
CA ARG A 22 -5.69 -6.88 16.95
C ARG A 22 -5.95 -5.75 17.94
N ALA A 23 -5.59 -4.51 17.59
CA ALA A 23 -5.87 -3.35 18.42
C ALA A 23 -7.38 -3.13 18.58
N ALA A 24 -8.14 -3.24 17.48
CA ALA A 24 -9.61 -3.15 17.50
C ALA A 24 -10.25 -4.27 18.32
N GLU A 25 -9.79 -5.52 18.16
CA GLU A 25 -10.25 -6.66 18.96
C GLU A 25 -10.01 -6.47 20.48
N SER A 26 -8.95 -5.73 20.84
CA SER A 26 -8.65 -5.40 22.24
C SER A 26 -9.41 -4.16 22.77
N GLY A 27 -10.27 -3.54 21.96
CA GLY A 27 -10.98 -2.31 22.31
C GLY A 27 -10.13 -1.04 22.26
N ASN A 28 -8.95 -1.09 21.64
CA ASN A 28 -8.06 0.06 21.47
C ASN A 28 -8.29 0.72 20.10
N ASP A 29 -9.44 1.37 19.97
CA ASP A 29 -9.90 1.97 18.70
C ASP A 29 -8.97 3.06 18.17
N LEU A 30 -8.35 3.85 19.07
CA LEU A 30 -7.41 4.90 18.69
C LEU A 30 -6.16 4.33 18.02
N GLU A 31 -5.60 3.26 18.57
CA GLU A 31 -4.43 2.61 17.98
C GLU A 31 -4.79 1.89 16.68
N ALA A 32 -5.95 1.22 16.64
CA ALA A 32 -6.46 0.61 15.42
C ALA A 32 -6.58 1.65 14.28
N ALA A 33 -7.18 2.80 14.56
CA ALA A 33 -7.34 3.88 13.59
C ALA A 33 -6.00 4.39 13.05
N LYS A 34 -5.00 4.61 13.92
CA LYS A 34 -3.64 5.03 13.51
C LYS A 34 -3.00 4.01 12.57
N LEU A 35 -3.10 2.72 12.90
CA LEU A 35 -2.53 1.64 12.11
C LEU A 35 -3.24 1.49 10.75
N PHE A 36 -4.56 1.63 10.70
CA PHE A 36 -5.30 1.65 9.44
C PHE A 36 -4.90 2.82 8.54
N ILE A 37 -4.71 4.02 9.10
CA ILE A 37 -4.24 5.20 8.34
C ILE A 37 -2.84 4.93 7.76
N GLN A 38 -1.94 4.33 8.53
CA GLN A 38 -0.59 3.97 8.08
C GLN A 38 -0.61 2.94 6.94
N ALA A 39 -1.45 1.91 7.07
CA ALA A 39 -1.66 0.92 6.02
C ALA A 39 -2.20 1.56 4.75
N GLY A 40 -3.21 2.43 4.88
CA GLY A 40 -3.80 3.19 3.77
C GLY A 40 -2.77 4.05 3.03
N GLY A 41 -1.94 4.80 3.75
CA GLY A 41 -0.85 5.59 3.15
C GLY A 41 0.16 4.73 2.38
N THR A 42 0.48 3.55 2.90
CA THR A 42 1.36 2.58 2.22
C THR A 42 0.73 2.05 0.93
N LEU A 43 -0.58 1.73 0.95
CA LEU A 43 -1.32 1.27 -0.23
C LEU A 43 -1.48 2.36 -1.30
N VAL A 44 -1.72 3.62 -0.90
CA VAL A 44 -1.76 4.76 -1.84
C VAL A 44 -0.42 4.93 -2.55
N THR A 45 0.69 4.80 -1.81
CA THR A 45 2.03 4.87 -2.40
C THR A 45 2.25 3.76 -3.42
N LEU A 46 1.88 2.52 -3.06
CA LEU A 46 1.97 1.38 -3.96
C LEU A 46 1.12 1.59 -5.22
N GLY A 47 -0.15 1.99 -5.06
CA GLY A 47 -1.07 2.21 -6.17
C GLY A 47 -0.58 3.27 -7.16
N ARG A 48 -0.11 4.42 -6.66
CA ARG A 48 0.46 5.48 -7.51
C ARG A 48 1.70 5.02 -8.26
N GLY A 49 2.58 4.27 -7.61
CA GLY A 49 3.77 3.73 -8.27
C GLY A 49 3.43 2.80 -9.43
N LEU A 50 2.43 1.94 -9.25
CA LEU A 50 1.94 1.04 -10.30
C LEU A 50 1.22 1.79 -11.43
N GLU A 51 0.42 2.79 -11.10
CA GLU A 51 -0.27 3.63 -12.09
C GLU A 51 0.72 4.34 -13.03
N ILE A 52 1.84 4.86 -12.50
CA ILE A 52 2.89 5.48 -13.31
C ILE A 52 3.47 4.47 -14.30
N GLU A 53 3.79 3.26 -13.86
CA GLU A 53 4.34 2.22 -14.76
C GLU A 53 3.38 1.83 -15.87
N ILE A 54 2.10 1.62 -15.53
CA ILE A 54 1.08 1.26 -16.51
C ILE A 54 0.95 2.37 -17.57
N ASN A 55 0.98 3.63 -17.14
CA ASN A 55 0.87 4.77 -18.05
C ASN A 55 2.14 4.97 -18.90
N GLU A 56 3.33 4.71 -18.35
CA GLU A 56 4.59 4.71 -19.11
C GLU A 56 4.61 3.60 -20.16
N GLU A 57 4.17 2.39 -19.81
CA GLU A 57 4.07 1.26 -20.73
C GLU A 57 3.11 1.59 -21.89
N ASN A 58 1.92 2.12 -21.58
CA ASN A 58 0.94 2.53 -22.59
C ASN A 58 1.48 3.61 -23.54
N ASN A 59 2.21 4.62 -23.03
CA ASN A 59 2.76 5.67 -23.89
C ASN A 59 3.80 5.16 -24.89
N GLN A 60 4.59 4.15 -24.54
CA GLN A 60 5.57 3.56 -25.46
C GLN A 60 4.91 2.82 -26.62
N PHE A 61 3.72 2.25 -26.43
CA PHE A 61 2.95 1.59 -27.50
C PHE A 61 2.37 2.56 -28.54
N PHE A 62 2.16 3.84 -28.21
CA PHE A 62 1.60 4.82 -29.15
C PHE A 62 2.66 5.61 -29.95
N THR A 63 3.95 5.47 -29.60
CA THR A 63 5.06 6.20 -30.24
C THR A 63 5.87 5.38 -31.25
N HIS A 64 5.42 4.18 -31.61
CA HIS A 64 5.98 3.32 -32.66
C HIS A 64 4.94 3.05 -33.75
#